data_AF-A0AAX4JM60-F1
#
_entry.id   AF-A0AAX4JM60-F1
#
_cell.length_a   1.000
_cell.length_b   1.000
_cell.length_c   1.000
_cell.angle_alpha   90.00
_cell.angle_beta   90.00
_cell.angle_gamma   90.00
#
_symmetry.space_group_name_H-M   'P 1'
#
loop_
_entity.id
_entity.type
_entity.pdbx_description
1 polymer ?
#
loop_
_entity_poly.entity_id
_entity_poly.type
_entity_poly.pdbx_seq_one_letter_code
_entity_poly.pdbx_strand_id
1 'polypeptide(L)'
;MSKPKNQAQASSHEEQHRYFSSGDLTFMSNDGKEFKVYKEVLLANGVSEVFQELFEPQEGIEDEQFSANATPIHIDCSKGALEGFLSILVAPIPMLPPSAQEDLISILRLCYQYECKVEYTSRVRQRISEAVRGPANMWKILEKASEMDDRILGRIKGEPSTHRVHTEFDRWQAGSWQTVQEDVWAFRYDWENIFEGFDSTNWK
;
A
#
# COMPACT_ATOMS: atom_id res chain seq x y z
N MET A 1 6.76 20.48 53.29
CA MET A 1 7.61 19.91 52.22
C MET A 1 6.95 18.64 51.72
N SER A 2 6.14 18.72 50.66
CA SER A 2 5.36 17.58 50.16
C SER A 2 5.71 17.37 48.70
N LYS A 3 6.37 16.25 48.39
CA LYS A 3 6.55 15.75 47.03
C LYS A 3 5.31 14.94 46.65
N PRO A 4 4.63 15.21 45.53
CA PRO A 4 3.74 14.22 44.94
C PRO A 4 4.57 13.28 44.06
N LYS A 5 4.75 12.05 44.55
CA LYS A 5 5.04 10.87 43.73
C LYS A 5 3.69 10.36 43.22
N ASN A 6 3.47 10.38 41.91
CA ASN A 6 2.63 9.41 41.21
C ASN A 6 2.65 9.73 39.71
N GLN A 7 3.62 9.16 39.00
CA GLN A 7 3.42 8.83 37.59
C GLN A 7 3.04 7.35 37.56
N ALA A 8 1.75 7.12 37.39
CA ALA A 8 1.23 5.82 37.06
C ALA A 8 1.78 5.43 35.69
N GLN A 9 2.67 4.42 35.67
CA GLN A 9 2.93 3.65 34.47
C GLN A 9 1.64 2.90 34.13
N ALA A 10 0.78 3.54 33.34
CA ALA A 10 -0.27 2.82 32.63
C ALA A 10 0.45 1.92 31.62
N SER A 11 0.62 0.65 31.97
CA SER A 11 1.00 -0.39 31.02
C SER A 11 -0.19 -0.58 30.08
N SER A 12 -0.29 0.29 29.07
CA SER A 12 -1.15 0.04 27.93
C SER A 12 -0.66 -1.27 27.32
N HIS A 13 -1.46 -2.31 27.45
CA HIS A 13 -1.36 -3.49 26.60
C HIS A 13 -1.58 -3.01 25.17
N GLU A 14 -0.51 -2.58 24.51
CA GLU A 14 -0.54 -2.26 23.11
C GLU A 14 -0.88 -3.54 22.36
N GLU A 15 -2.05 -3.58 21.72
CA GLU A 15 -2.43 -4.66 20.82
C GLU A 15 -1.35 -4.82 19.75
N GLN A 16 -0.44 -5.78 19.94
CA GLN A 16 0.61 -6.06 18.96
C GLN A 16 -0.04 -6.56 17.68
N HIS A 17 0.38 -6.01 16.56
CA HIS A 17 -0.16 -6.39 15.27
C HIS A 17 0.27 -7.82 14.94
N ARG A 18 -0.69 -8.69 14.60
CA ARG A 18 -0.46 -10.15 14.47
C ARG A 18 0.62 -10.52 13.44
N TYR A 19 0.78 -9.71 12.39
CA TYR A 19 1.71 -9.98 11.29
C TYR A 19 3.07 -9.28 11.45
N PHE A 20 3.18 -8.31 12.36
CA PHE A 20 4.36 -7.47 12.52
C PHE A 20 4.88 -7.48 13.96
N SER A 21 4.81 -8.64 14.61
CA SER A 21 5.22 -8.83 16.01
C SER A 21 6.68 -9.28 16.16
N SER A 22 7.31 -9.74 15.08
CA SER A 22 8.66 -10.32 15.07
C SER A 22 9.47 -9.85 13.86
N GLY A 23 10.76 -9.60 14.07
CA GLY A 23 11.68 -9.11 13.05
C GLY A 23 12.97 -8.59 13.69
N ASP A 24 13.97 -8.37 12.87
CA ASP A 24 15.24 -7.71 13.21
C ASP A 24 15.17 -6.18 12.98
N LEU A 25 14.26 -5.72 12.11
CA LEU A 25 13.97 -4.31 11.90
C LEU A 25 12.70 -3.90 12.64
N THR A 26 12.73 -2.73 13.28
CA THR A 26 11.55 -2.12 13.91
C THR A 26 11.26 -0.79 13.22
N PHE A 27 10.06 -0.65 12.67
CA PHE A 27 9.52 0.60 12.15
C PHE A 27 8.53 1.18 13.16
N MET A 28 8.48 2.50 13.31
CA MET A 28 7.54 3.14 14.20
C MET A 28 6.76 4.25 13.49
N SER A 29 5.44 4.18 13.58
CA SER A 29 4.53 5.23 13.10
C SER A 29 4.55 6.47 14.02
N ASN A 30 3.98 7.58 13.56
CA ASN A 30 3.81 8.79 14.36
C ASN A 30 3.00 8.58 15.65
N ASP A 31 2.11 7.61 15.61
CA ASP A 31 1.23 7.23 16.71
C ASP A 31 2.00 6.48 17.82
N GLY A 32 3.31 6.25 17.62
CA GLY A 32 4.16 5.43 18.48
C GLY A 32 4.01 3.93 18.25
N LYS A 33 3.21 3.50 17.27
CA LYS A 33 3.00 2.08 17.02
C LYS A 33 4.19 1.46 16.30
N GLU A 34 4.77 0.42 16.92
CA GLU A 34 5.87 -0.36 16.37
C GLU A 34 5.41 -1.52 15.48
N PHE A 35 6.19 -1.76 14.43
CA PHE A 35 6.02 -2.84 13.46
C PHE A 35 7.36 -3.51 13.23
N LYS A 36 7.46 -4.80 13.54
CA LYS A 36 8.67 -5.59 13.38
C LYS A 36 8.62 -6.41 12.10
N VAL A 37 9.67 -6.33 11.30
CA VAL A 37 9.79 -6.99 9.99
C VAL A 37 11.19 -7.58 9.86
N TYR A 38 11.31 -8.71 9.17
CA TYR A 38 12.60 -9.29 8.84
C TYR A 38 13.24 -8.59 7.64
N LYS A 39 14.49 -8.14 7.78
CA LYS A 39 15.33 -7.52 6.73
C LYS A 39 15.35 -8.37 5.47
N GLU A 40 15.51 -9.69 5.64
CA GLU A 40 15.53 -10.64 4.52
C GLU A 40 14.27 -10.55 3.64
N VAL A 41 13.10 -10.31 4.23
CA VAL A 41 11.83 -10.26 3.51
C VAL A 41 11.73 -9.01 2.65
N LEU A 42 12.22 -7.88 3.17
CA LEU A 42 12.29 -6.62 2.40
C LEU A 42 13.29 -6.73 1.24
N LEU A 43 14.38 -7.50 1.41
CA LEU A 43 15.41 -7.70 0.41
C LEU A 43 15.05 -8.75 -0.65
N ALA A 44 14.35 -9.83 -0.28
CA ALA A 44 14.15 -11.02 -1.13
C ALA A 44 13.52 -10.72 -2.50
N ASN A 45 12.64 -9.72 -2.57
CA ASN A 45 11.93 -9.36 -3.80
C ASN A 45 12.48 -8.10 -4.49
N GLY A 46 13.55 -7.51 -3.93
CA GLY A 46 14.07 -6.21 -4.34
C GLY A 46 12.96 -5.18 -4.46
N VAL A 47 12.13 -5.04 -3.42
CA VAL A 47 10.89 -4.26 -3.49
C VAL A 47 11.14 -2.77 -3.65
N SER A 48 12.32 -2.31 -3.25
CA SER A 48 12.76 -0.92 -3.12
C SER A 48 14.28 -0.88 -3.28
N GLU A 49 14.77 0.02 -4.13
CA GLU A 49 16.20 0.26 -4.32
C GLU A 49 16.81 0.88 -3.05
N VAL A 50 16.09 1.83 -2.43
CA VAL A 50 16.49 2.44 -1.16
C VAL A 50 16.69 1.40 -0.05
N PHE A 51 15.81 0.39 0.07
CA PHE A 51 16.02 -0.66 1.06
C PHE A 51 17.19 -1.56 0.70
N GLN A 52 17.46 -1.84 -0.57
CA GLN A 52 18.64 -2.61 -0.96
C GLN A 52 19.92 -1.88 -0.54
N GLU A 53 20.05 -0.60 -0.87
CA GLU A 53 21.21 0.21 -0.51
C GLU A 53 21.35 0.40 1.00
N LEU A 54 20.24 0.65 1.70
CA LEU A 54 20.24 0.87 3.16
C LEU A 54 20.72 -0.37 3.93
N PHE A 55 20.48 -1.55 3.37
CA PHE A 55 20.69 -2.83 4.01
C PHE A 55 21.86 -3.62 3.42
N GLU A 56 22.51 -3.09 2.40
CA GLU A 56 23.67 -3.70 1.78
C GLU A 56 24.82 -3.79 2.79
N PRO A 57 25.50 -4.95 2.92
CA PRO A 57 26.61 -5.08 3.84
C PRO A 57 27.74 -4.15 3.39
N GLN A 58 28.07 -3.14 4.19
CA GLN A 58 29.24 -2.32 3.92
C GLN A 58 30.50 -3.14 4.26
N GLU A 59 31.33 -3.43 3.26
CA GLU A 59 32.56 -4.18 3.45
C GLU A 59 33.43 -3.55 4.55
N GLY A 60 33.57 -4.27 5.67
CA GLY A 60 34.43 -3.88 6.79
C GLY A 60 33.74 -3.23 8.00
N ILE A 61 32.41 -3.11 8.01
CA ILE A 61 31.65 -2.71 9.21
C ILE A 61 30.82 -3.93 9.66
N GLU A 62 31.13 -4.46 10.84
CA GLU A 62 30.36 -5.57 11.41
C GLU A 62 28.89 -5.14 11.62
N ASP A 63 27.95 -6.01 11.21
CA ASP A 63 26.49 -5.81 11.05
C ASP A 63 25.70 -5.45 12.35
N GLU A 64 26.36 -5.01 13.41
CA GLU A 64 25.73 -4.75 14.71
C GLU A 64 24.64 -3.64 14.68
N GLN A 65 24.58 -2.83 13.62
CA GLN A 65 23.62 -1.73 13.49
C GLN A 65 22.15 -2.18 13.34
N PHE A 66 21.89 -3.41 12.91
CA PHE A 66 20.52 -3.92 12.71
C PHE A 66 20.12 -5.04 13.68
N SER A 67 20.79 -5.12 14.83
CA SER A 67 20.36 -5.98 15.93
C SER A 67 18.94 -5.62 16.38
N ALA A 68 18.19 -6.59 16.94
CA ALA A 68 16.83 -6.38 17.47
C ALA A 68 16.73 -5.28 18.57
N ASN A 69 17.88 -4.77 19.05
CA ASN A 69 17.99 -3.65 19.97
C ASN A 69 18.28 -2.29 19.28
N ALA A 70 18.27 -2.26 17.94
CA ALA A 70 18.49 -1.05 17.16
C ALA A 70 17.34 -0.04 17.38
N THR A 71 17.69 1.25 17.29
CA THR A 71 16.71 2.34 17.37
C THR A 71 15.64 2.17 16.30
N PRO A 72 14.34 2.22 16.64
CA PRO A 72 13.27 2.11 15.66
C PRO A 72 13.37 3.15 14.54
N ILE A 73 13.11 2.73 13.31
CA ILE A 73 13.03 3.62 12.14
C ILE A 73 11.68 4.35 12.20
N HIS A 74 11.73 5.63 12.55
CA HIS A 74 10.54 6.48 12.60
C HIS A 74 10.07 6.85 11.19
N ILE A 75 8.78 6.62 10.91
CA ILE A 75 8.13 6.99 9.65
C ILE A 75 6.96 7.94 9.96
N ASP A 76 6.96 9.09 9.27
CA ASP A 76 5.97 10.17 9.41
C ASP A 76 4.63 9.81 8.75
N CYS A 77 3.93 8.81 9.29
CA CYS A 77 2.62 8.36 8.81
C CYS A 77 1.76 7.75 9.93
N SER A 78 0.46 7.54 9.62
CA SER A 78 -0.47 6.84 10.50
C SER A 78 -0.08 5.36 10.65
N LYS A 79 -0.51 4.72 11.75
CA LYS A 79 -0.34 3.26 11.91
C LYS A 79 -0.95 2.46 10.76
N GLY A 80 -2.11 2.89 10.23
CA GLY A 80 -2.81 2.21 9.14
C GLY A 80 -2.07 2.30 7.81
N ALA A 81 -1.48 3.46 7.52
CA ALA A 81 -0.62 3.64 6.36
C ALA A 81 0.67 2.82 6.48
N LEU A 82 1.32 2.81 7.65
CA LEU A 82 2.54 2.03 7.86
C LEU A 82 2.26 0.52 7.74
N GLU A 83 1.20 0.04 8.37
CA GLU A 83 0.78 -1.36 8.29
C GLU A 83 0.48 -1.77 6.84
N GLY A 84 -0.28 -0.94 6.11
CA GLY A 84 -0.60 -1.19 4.71
C GLY A 84 0.63 -1.17 3.81
N PHE A 85 1.56 -0.24 4.04
CA PHE A 85 2.84 -0.14 3.33
C PHE A 85 3.71 -1.37 3.58
N LEU A 86 3.92 -1.78 4.82
CA LEU A 86 4.70 -2.99 5.11
C LEU A 86 4.00 -4.25 4.57
N SER A 87 2.67 -4.31 4.65
CA SER A 87 1.89 -5.45 4.15
C SER A 87 2.07 -5.69 2.65
N ILE A 88 2.12 -4.62 1.84
CA ILE A 88 2.33 -4.80 0.39
C ILE A 88 3.74 -5.27 0.06
N LEU A 89 4.75 -4.91 0.86
CA LEU A 89 6.14 -5.27 0.59
C LEU A 89 6.46 -6.70 1.02
N VAL A 90 5.88 -7.18 2.13
CA VAL A 90 6.14 -8.52 2.65
C VAL A 90 5.30 -9.60 1.96
N ALA A 91 4.17 -9.22 1.34
CA ALA A 91 3.30 -10.17 0.69
C ALA A 91 3.88 -10.62 -0.66
N PRO A 92 3.91 -11.94 -0.95
CA PRO A 92 4.36 -12.46 -2.26
C PRO A 92 3.51 -11.94 -3.43
N ILE A 93 2.24 -11.64 -3.15
CA ILE A 93 1.32 -10.97 -4.06
C ILE A 93 0.94 -9.66 -3.40
N PRO A 94 1.24 -8.49 -4.01
CA PRO A 94 0.98 -7.19 -3.41
C PRO A 94 -0.53 -6.96 -3.29
N MET A 95 -1.08 -7.33 -2.14
CA MET A 95 -2.48 -7.14 -1.78
C MET A 95 -2.57 -6.14 -0.65
N LEU A 96 -3.35 -5.09 -0.86
CA LEU A 96 -3.66 -4.11 0.18
C LEU A 96 -4.90 -4.55 0.97
N PRO A 97 -4.84 -4.53 2.31
CA PRO A 97 -6.05 -4.63 3.12
C PRO A 97 -7.00 -3.47 2.79
N PRO A 98 -8.31 -3.57 3.13
CA PRO A 98 -9.21 -2.43 3.06
C PRO A 98 -8.68 -1.31 3.97
N SER A 99 -8.27 -0.19 3.36
CA SER A 99 -7.69 0.97 4.06
C SER A 99 -8.49 2.23 3.77
N ALA A 100 -8.38 3.24 4.64
CA ALA A 100 -8.95 4.55 4.38
C ALA A 100 -8.27 5.19 3.16
N GLN A 101 -8.99 6.06 2.45
CA GLN A 101 -8.45 6.77 1.28
C GLN A 101 -7.18 7.56 1.63
N GLU A 102 -7.13 8.18 2.81
CA GLU A 102 -5.97 8.93 3.29
C GLU A 102 -4.76 8.01 3.52
N ASP A 103 -4.97 6.84 4.10
CA ASP A 103 -3.91 5.84 4.27
C ASP A 103 -3.39 5.36 2.91
N LEU A 104 -4.27 5.13 1.92
CA LEU A 104 -3.85 4.73 0.58
C LEU A 104 -2.96 5.79 -0.11
N ILE A 105 -3.28 7.08 0.06
CA ILE A 105 -2.42 8.17 -0.44
C ILE A 105 -1.08 8.18 0.29
N SER A 106 -1.08 8.02 1.62
CA SER A 106 0.15 7.94 2.41
C SER A 106 1.00 6.74 2.02
N ILE A 107 0.41 5.57 1.76
CA ILE A 107 1.11 4.39 1.27
C ILE A 107 1.74 4.68 -0.10
N LEU A 108 1.03 5.33 -1.02
CA LEU A 108 1.58 5.69 -2.32
C LEU A 108 2.78 6.65 -2.19
N ARG A 109 2.70 7.61 -1.27
CA ARG A 109 3.83 8.52 -0.95
C ARG A 109 5.03 7.76 -0.41
N LEU A 110 4.82 6.82 0.51
CA LEU A 110 5.89 5.96 1.03
C LEU A 110 6.51 5.12 -0.09
N CYS A 111 5.70 4.58 -1.00
CA CYS A 111 6.24 3.87 -2.17
C CYS A 111 7.13 4.76 -3.05
N TYR A 112 6.80 6.04 -3.23
CA TYR A 112 7.70 6.96 -3.93
C TYR A 112 8.96 7.30 -3.13
N GLN A 113 8.80 7.58 -1.83
CA GLN A 113 9.90 7.96 -0.94
C GLN A 113 10.96 6.85 -0.84
N TYR A 114 10.53 5.60 -0.81
CA TYR A 114 11.42 4.44 -0.76
C TYR A 114 11.66 3.83 -2.15
N GLU A 115 11.32 4.53 -3.23
CA GLU A 115 11.58 4.08 -4.60
C GLU A 115 11.15 2.63 -4.86
N CYS A 116 9.92 2.30 -4.43
CA CYS A 116 9.36 0.98 -4.63
C CYS A 116 9.11 0.73 -6.13
N LYS A 117 9.24 -0.53 -6.54
CA LYS A 117 9.00 -0.93 -7.93
C LYS A 117 7.58 -0.57 -8.41
N VAL A 118 7.44 -0.43 -9.72
CA VAL A 118 6.21 0.04 -10.38
C VAL A 118 4.99 -0.86 -10.09
N GLU A 119 5.20 -2.15 -9.85
CA GLU A 119 4.14 -3.10 -9.54
C GLU A 119 3.45 -2.75 -8.22
N TYR A 120 4.20 -2.33 -7.20
CA TYR A 120 3.66 -1.93 -5.91
C TYR A 120 2.88 -0.62 -6.02
N THR A 121 3.49 0.41 -6.64
CA THR A 121 2.80 1.71 -6.83
C THR A 121 1.54 1.55 -7.68
N SER A 122 1.55 0.69 -8.71
CA SER A 122 0.39 0.42 -9.56
C SER A 122 -0.75 -0.22 -8.79
N ARG A 123 -0.47 -1.14 -7.86
CA ARG A 123 -1.50 -1.74 -6.99
C ARG A 123 -2.10 -0.73 -6.03
N VAL A 124 -1.29 0.16 -5.46
CA VAL A 124 -1.81 1.23 -4.59
C VAL A 124 -2.69 2.20 -5.40
N ARG A 125 -2.26 2.62 -6.60
CA ARG A 125 -3.08 3.45 -7.51
C ARG A 125 -4.40 2.77 -7.89
N GLN A 126 -4.36 1.48 -8.20
CA GLN A 126 -5.56 0.70 -8.49
C GLN A 126 -6.52 0.77 -7.30
N ARG A 127 -6.05 0.52 -6.07
CA ARG A 127 -6.88 0.58 -4.86
C ARG A 127 -7.43 1.97 -4.57
N ILE A 128 -6.63 3.02 -4.82
CA ILE A 128 -7.12 4.41 -4.74
C ILE A 128 -8.28 4.60 -5.71
N SER A 129 -8.13 4.17 -6.97
CA SER A 129 -9.17 4.29 -7.99
C SER A 129 -10.47 3.55 -7.62
N GLU A 130 -10.36 2.34 -7.06
CA GLU A 130 -11.50 1.54 -6.55
C GLU A 130 -12.18 2.20 -5.34
N ALA A 131 -11.43 2.93 -4.52
CA ALA A 131 -11.94 3.62 -3.34
C ALA A 131 -12.64 4.95 -3.68
N VAL A 132 -12.41 5.52 -4.88
CA VAL A 132 -13.03 6.78 -5.30
C VAL A 132 -14.53 6.58 -5.50
N ARG A 133 -15.33 7.03 -4.53
CA ARG A 133 -16.78 7.06 -4.65
C ARG A 133 -17.27 8.48 -4.81
N GLY A 134 -17.86 8.77 -5.97
CA GLY A 134 -18.50 10.05 -6.29
C GLY A 134 -17.54 11.19 -6.64
N PRO A 135 -18.07 12.28 -7.20
CA PRO A 135 -17.26 13.36 -7.77
C PRO A 135 -16.46 14.15 -6.73
N ALA A 136 -16.97 14.30 -5.50
CA ALA A 136 -16.26 15.05 -4.45
C ALA A 136 -14.93 14.40 -4.06
N ASN A 137 -14.89 13.06 -3.98
CA ASN A 137 -13.66 12.33 -3.65
C ASN A 137 -12.68 12.33 -4.83
N MET A 138 -13.18 12.32 -6.06
CA MET A 138 -12.33 12.40 -7.26
C MET A 138 -11.50 13.69 -7.28
N TRP A 139 -12.11 14.85 -6.99
CA TRP A 139 -11.37 16.12 -6.94
C TRP A 139 -10.26 16.10 -5.89
N LYS A 140 -10.51 15.54 -4.71
CA LYS A 140 -9.47 15.35 -3.67
C LYS A 140 -8.33 14.47 -4.17
N ILE A 141 -8.63 13.39 -4.89
CA ILE A 141 -7.60 12.51 -5.46
C ILE A 141 -6.80 13.22 -6.55
N LEU A 142 -7.44 14.01 -7.41
CA LEU A 142 -6.76 14.78 -8.45
C LEU A 142 -5.85 15.87 -7.85
N GLU A 143 -6.30 16.52 -6.78
CA GLU A 143 -5.47 17.45 -6.00
C GLU A 143 -4.22 16.73 -5.45
N LYS A 144 -4.39 15.57 -4.81
CA LYS A 144 -3.26 14.76 -4.31
C LYS A 144 -2.36 14.24 -5.42
N ALA A 145 -2.92 13.82 -6.55
CA ALA A 145 -2.16 13.40 -7.72
C ALA A 145 -1.28 14.55 -8.23
N SER A 146 -1.82 15.77 -8.28
CA SER A 146 -1.08 16.95 -8.67
C SER A 146 0.03 17.32 -7.68
N GLU A 147 -0.21 17.21 -6.36
CA GLU A 147 0.81 17.44 -5.33
C GLU A 147 2.02 16.49 -5.48
N MET A 148 1.79 15.26 -5.97
CA MET A 148 2.80 14.22 -6.13
C MET A 148 3.39 14.15 -7.55
N ASP A 149 2.93 14.99 -8.49
CA ASP A 149 3.17 14.87 -9.94
C ASP A 149 2.85 13.46 -10.51
N ASP A 150 1.85 12.78 -9.92
CA ASP A 150 1.42 11.45 -10.36
C ASP A 150 0.42 11.55 -11.51
N ARG A 151 0.95 11.55 -12.74
CA ARG A 151 0.16 11.63 -13.97
C ARG A 151 -0.74 10.42 -14.21
N ILE A 152 -0.39 9.25 -13.67
CA ILE A 152 -1.20 8.03 -13.83
C ILE A 152 -2.44 8.16 -12.97
N LEU A 153 -2.26 8.56 -11.71
CA LEU A 153 -3.35 8.84 -10.78
C LEU A 153 -4.22 10.02 -11.28
N GLY A 154 -3.59 11.05 -11.86
CA GLY A 154 -4.27 12.19 -12.47
C GLY A 154 -5.12 11.85 -13.70
N ARG A 155 -4.95 10.66 -14.29
CA ARG A 155 -5.75 10.15 -15.41
C ARG A 155 -6.88 9.22 -14.99
N ILE A 156 -7.09 9.00 -13.70
CA ILE A 156 -8.21 8.18 -13.22
C ILE A 156 -9.50 8.81 -13.75
N LYS A 157 -10.16 8.08 -14.65
CA LYS A 157 -11.50 8.41 -15.09
C LYS A 157 -12.41 8.01 -13.95
N GLY A 158 -13.05 8.99 -13.31
CA GLY A 158 -14.18 8.68 -12.45
C GLY A 158 -15.23 8.03 -13.33
N GLU A 159 -15.38 6.72 -13.26
CA GLU A 159 -16.59 6.12 -13.78
C GLU A 159 -17.72 6.72 -12.96
N PRO A 160 -18.70 7.39 -13.61
CA PRO A 160 -19.90 7.76 -12.90
C PRO A 160 -20.43 6.46 -12.34
N SER A 161 -20.33 6.30 -11.02
CA SER A 161 -20.96 5.19 -10.32
C SER A 161 -22.45 5.40 -10.50
N THR A 162 -22.96 5.05 -11.68
CA THR A 162 -24.30 4.59 -11.85
C THR A 162 -24.30 3.32 -11.01
N HIS A 163 -24.51 3.50 -9.71
CA HIS A 163 -25.40 2.59 -9.05
C HIS A 163 -26.60 2.55 -9.99
N ARG A 164 -26.64 1.53 -10.85
CA ARG A 164 -27.84 0.74 -11.02
C ARG A 164 -28.31 0.53 -9.60
N VAL A 165 -29.08 1.49 -9.10
CA VAL A 165 -30.28 1.17 -8.39
C VAL A 165 -30.93 0.21 -9.40
N HIS A 166 -30.68 -1.08 -9.22
CA HIS A 166 -31.68 -2.05 -9.56
C HIS A 166 -32.84 -1.66 -8.67
N THR A 167 -33.57 -0.63 -9.09
CA THR A 167 -34.99 -0.58 -8.83
C THR A 167 -35.45 -1.93 -9.35
N GLU A 168 -35.74 -2.84 -8.43
CA GLU A 168 -36.53 -4.05 -8.68
C GLU A 168 -37.80 -3.75 -9.48
N PHE A 169 -38.16 -2.48 -9.62
CA PHE A 169 -39.18 -1.94 -10.51
C PHE A 169 -39.05 -2.32 -12.00
N ASP A 170 -37.83 -2.54 -12.54
CA ASP A 170 -37.68 -2.99 -13.94
C ASP A 170 -37.59 -4.51 -14.10
N ARG A 171 -37.48 -5.26 -12.98
CA ARG A 171 -37.44 -6.74 -13.00
C ARG A 171 -38.83 -7.38 -13.02
N TRP A 172 -39.90 -6.58 -12.96
CA TRP A 172 -41.29 -7.07 -13.02
C TRP A 172 -41.97 -6.87 -14.39
N GLN A 173 -41.32 -6.26 -15.38
CA GLN A 173 -41.96 -5.96 -16.68
C GLN A 173 -41.32 -6.57 -17.94
N ALA A 174 -40.22 -7.32 -17.88
CA ALA A 174 -39.71 -7.98 -19.09
C ALA A 174 -39.09 -9.35 -18.81
N GLY A 175 -39.88 -10.40 -19.05
CA GLY A 175 -39.40 -11.78 -19.10
C GLY A 175 -38.46 -12.01 -20.28
N SER A 176 -37.39 -12.78 -20.04
CA SER A 176 -36.71 -13.68 -20.98
C SER A 176 -35.35 -14.03 -20.38
N TRP A 177 -35.28 -15.16 -19.68
CA TRP A 177 -34.03 -15.76 -19.22
C TRP A 177 -33.48 -16.65 -20.33
N GLN A 178 -32.59 -16.18 -21.19
CA GLN A 178 -31.79 -17.11 -22.01
C GLN A 178 -30.46 -16.63 -22.63
N THR A 179 -30.00 -15.37 -22.46
CA THR A 179 -28.82 -14.94 -23.24
C THR A 179 -27.85 -14.02 -22.50
N VAL A 180 -27.36 -14.40 -21.32
CA VAL A 180 -26.20 -13.72 -20.71
C VAL A 180 -25.32 -14.73 -19.99
N GLN A 181 -24.59 -15.55 -20.76
CA GLN A 181 -23.54 -16.41 -20.21
C GLN A 181 -22.19 -16.28 -20.94
N GLU A 182 -22.08 -15.42 -21.97
CA GLU A 182 -20.85 -15.33 -22.78
C GLU A 182 -19.98 -14.07 -22.53
N ASP A 183 -20.52 -12.99 -21.94
CA ASP A 183 -19.77 -11.71 -21.87
C ASP A 183 -18.88 -11.51 -20.64
N VAL A 184 -18.84 -12.45 -19.69
CA VAL A 184 -18.04 -12.29 -18.45
C VAL A 184 -16.58 -12.74 -18.63
N TRP A 185 -16.24 -13.42 -19.73
CA TRP A 185 -14.86 -13.87 -20.00
C TRP A 185 -14.00 -12.88 -20.78
N ALA A 186 -14.58 -11.83 -21.37
CA ALA A 186 -13.85 -10.87 -22.21
C ALA A 186 -13.05 -9.81 -21.41
N PHE A 187 -13.37 -9.56 -20.14
CA PHE A 187 -12.70 -8.51 -19.36
C PHE A 187 -11.44 -8.98 -18.60
N ARG A 188 -11.08 -10.26 -18.70
CA ARG A 188 -9.92 -10.85 -18.00
C ARG A 188 -8.68 -11.02 -18.90
N TYR A 189 -8.77 -10.70 -20.19
CA TYR A 189 -7.73 -11.02 -21.17
C TYR A 189 -6.99 -9.81 -21.78
N ASP A 190 -7.14 -8.60 -21.25
CA ASP A 190 -6.50 -7.40 -21.83
C ASP A 190 -5.26 -6.90 -21.08
N TRP A 191 -4.78 -7.63 -20.07
CA TRP A 191 -3.54 -7.29 -19.35
C TRP A 191 -2.28 -7.95 -19.95
N GLU A 192 -2.42 -9.02 -20.73
CA GLU A 192 -1.27 -9.73 -21.33
C GLU A 192 -0.70 -9.03 -22.57
N ASN A 193 -1.42 -8.08 -23.19
CA ASN A 193 -0.99 -7.40 -24.41
C ASN A 193 -0.16 -6.12 -24.21
N ILE A 194 0.18 -5.75 -22.97
CA ILE A 194 0.94 -4.50 -22.70
C ILE A 194 2.47 -4.74 -22.58
N PHE A 195 2.94 -5.98 -22.56
CA PHE A 195 4.38 -6.29 -22.35
C PHE A 195 5.13 -6.96 -23.51
N GLU A 196 4.54 -7.16 -24.70
CA GLU A 196 5.26 -7.73 -25.87
C GLU A 196 6.17 -6.74 -26.64
N GLY A 197 6.75 -5.74 -25.96
CA GLY A 197 7.55 -4.69 -26.61
C GLY A 197 8.95 -4.45 -26.04
N PHE A 198 9.40 -5.21 -25.04
CA PHE A 198 10.71 -4.96 -24.40
C PHE A 198 11.76 -5.95 -24.91
N ASP A 199 12.42 -5.57 -26.02
CA ASP A 199 13.53 -6.33 -26.60
C ASP A 199 14.83 -6.06 -25.82
N SER A 200 15.30 -7.08 -25.10
CA SER A 200 16.48 -7.01 -24.22
C SER A 200 17.82 -7.28 -24.92
N THR A 201 17.90 -7.15 -26.25
CA THR A 201 19.10 -7.56 -27.02
C THR A 201 20.13 -6.47 -27.33
N ASN A 202 19.99 -5.24 -26.80
CA ASN A 202 21.01 -4.20 -26.96
C ASN A 202 21.58 -3.70 -25.63
N TRP A 203 22.50 -4.50 -25.07
CA TRP A 203 23.59 -4.00 -24.24
C TRP A 203 24.89 -4.66 -24.70
N LYS A 204 25.73 -3.87 -25.38
CA LYS A 204 27.16 -4.11 -25.55
C LYS A 204 27.90 -3.00 -24.81
#